data_AF-A0A932RFD8-F1
#
_entry.id   AF-A0A932RFD8-F1
#
_cell.length_a   1.000
_cell.length_b   1.000
_cell.length_c   1.000
_cell.angle_alpha   90.00
_cell.angle_beta   90.00
_cell.angle_gamma   90.00
#
_symmetry.space_group_name_H-M   'P 1'
#
loop_
_entity.id
_entity.type
_entity.pdbx_description
1 polymer ?
#
loop_
_entity_poly.entity_id
_entity_poly.type
_entity_poly.pdbx_seq_one_letter_code
_entity_poly.pdbx_strand_id
1 'polypeptide(L)' 'VIDTATLTLADRWPIYSPRGMAITGDGAYLYVAQYSMNTLTVFDTATAETITTIALAPDPSFIAITP' A
#
# COMPACT_ATOMS: atom_id res chain seq x y z
N VAL A 1 8.24 4.12 -4.87
CA VAL A 1 8.80 4.95 -3.80
C VAL A 1 9.57 6.10 -4.42
N ILE A 2 9.29 7.33 -3.98
CA ILE A 2 10.00 8.53 -4.43
C ILE A 2 10.88 8.99 -3.27
N ASP A 3 12.17 9.21 -3.53
CA ASP A 3 13.04 9.92 -2.60
C ASP A 3 12.64 11.40 -2.63
N THR A 4 12.23 11.95 -1.49
CA THR A 4 11.69 13.32 -1.42
C THR A 4 12.77 14.39 -1.35
N ALA A 5 14.02 14.03 -1.01
CA ALA A 5 15.13 14.97 -0.98
C ALA A 5 15.65 15.28 -2.39
N THR A 6 15.59 14.29 -3.27
CA THR A 6 16.11 14.35 -4.65
C THR A 6 15.02 14.34 -5.72
N LEU A 7 13.76 14.05 -5.34
CA LEU A 7 12.62 13.89 -6.24
C LEU A 7 12.85 12.82 -7.32
N THR A 8 13.60 11.79 -6.96
CA THR A 8 13.95 10.69 -7.87
C THR A 8 13.20 9.42 -7.49
N LEU A 9 13.09 8.51 -8.46
CA LEU A 9 12.52 7.19 -8.21
C LEU A 9 13.53 6.32 -7.45
N ALA A 10 13.21 5.99 -6.21
CA ALA A 10 14.01 5.11 -5.38
C ALA A 10 13.69 3.63 -5.61
N ASP A 11 12.40 3.30 -5.77
CA ASP A 11 11.95 1.90 -5.88
C ASP A 11 10.58 1.77 -6.55
N ARG A 12 10.25 0.58 -7.07
CA ARG A 12 8.95 0.22 -7.63
C ARG A 12 8.43 -1.07 -7.01
N TRP A 13 7.28 -0.97 -6.36
CA TRP A 13 6.64 -2.13 -5.73
C TRP A 13 5.56 -2.70 -6.64
N PRO A 14 5.24 -4.01 -6.52
CA PRO A 14 4.23 -4.68 -7.35
C PRO A 14 2.80 -4.34 -6.90
N ILE A 15 2.45 -3.05 -6.97
CA ILE A 15 1.13 -2.52 -6.64
C ILE A 15 0.37 -2.23 -7.94
N TYR A 16 -0.84 -2.77 -8.07
CA TYR A 16 -1.69 -2.66 -9.25
C TYR A 16 -2.99 -1.92 -8.93
N SER A 17 -3.31 -0.91 -9.74
CA SER A 17 -4.53 -0.10 -9.63
C SER A 17 -4.82 0.40 -8.21
N PRO A 18 -3.86 1.04 -7.50
CA PRO A 18 -4.10 1.54 -6.15
C PRO A 18 -5.12 2.67 -6.18
N ARG A 19 -6.14 2.60 -5.31
CA ARG A 19 -7.08 3.73 -5.08
C ARG A 19 -6.91 4.37 -3.71
N GLY A 20 -6.72 3.55 -2.69
CA GLY A 20 -6.54 3.99 -1.31
C GLY A 20 -5.25 3.44 -0.75
N MET A 21 -4.53 4.27 0.01
CA MET A 21 -3.32 3.86 0.73
C MET A 21 -3.31 4.48 2.12
N ALA A 22 -2.82 3.74 3.11
CA ALA A 22 -2.55 4.24 4.44
C ALA A 22 -1.30 3.55 5.01
N ILE A 23 -0.53 4.24 5.83
CA ILE A 23 0.68 3.72 6.47
C ILE A 23 0.50 3.75 7.99
N THR A 24 1.04 2.76 8.70
CA THR A 24 1.01 2.74 10.18
C THR A 24 1.78 3.92 10.76
N GLY A 25 1.45 4.30 12.00
CA GLY A 25 2.09 5.45 12.66
C GLY A 25 3.61 5.28 12.88
N ASP A 26 4.07 4.04 13.02
CA ASP A 26 5.49 3.67 13.09
C ASP A 26 6.14 3.50 11.70
N GLY A 27 5.35 3.60 10.63
CA GLY A 27 5.81 3.45 9.26
C GLY A 27 6.07 2.01 8.81
N ALA A 28 5.89 0.99 9.66
CA ALA A 28 6.30 -0.38 9.37
C ALA A 28 5.47 -1.07 8.27
N TYR A 29 4.19 -0.68 8.13
CA TYR A 29 3.28 -1.34 7.19
C TYR A 29 2.54 -0.35 6.31
N LEU A 30 2.52 -0.64 5.01
CA LEU A 30 1.71 0.05 4.01
C LEU A 30 0.51 -0.80 3.63
N TYR A 31 -0.68 -0.23 3.75
CA TYR A 31 -1.95 -0.83 3.40
C TYR A 31 -2.44 -0.24 2.07
N VAL A 32 -2.72 -1.07 1.08
CA VAL A 32 -3.10 -0.62 -0.27
C VAL A 32 -4.37 -1.31 -0.75
N ALA A 33 -5.38 -0.51 -1.07
CA ALA A 33 -6.61 -0.96 -1.72
C ALA A 33 -6.36 -1.04 -3.24
N GLN A 34 -6.32 -2.27 -3.76
CA GLN A 34 -6.10 -2.57 -5.16
C GLN A 34 -7.44 -2.79 -5.86
N TYR A 35 -7.90 -1.74 -6.54
CA TYR A 35 -9.24 -1.66 -7.13
C TYR A 35 -9.55 -2.82 -8.08
N SER A 36 -8.69 -3.07 -9.05
CA SER A 36 -8.93 -4.11 -10.07
C SER A 36 -8.83 -5.53 -9.51
N MET A 37 -8.26 -5.70 -8.32
CA MET A 37 -8.08 -6.99 -7.67
C MET A 37 -9.15 -7.27 -6.61
N ASN A 38 -9.93 -6.26 -6.21
CA ASN A 38 -10.85 -6.33 -5.06
C ASN A 38 -10.15 -6.80 -3.78
N THR A 39 -8.94 -6.29 -3.54
CA THR A 39 -8.13 -6.67 -2.38
C THR A 39 -7.57 -5.48 -1.62
N LEU A 40 -7.25 -5.72 -0.35
CA LEU A 40 -6.32 -4.95 0.45
C LEU A 40 -5.03 -5.74 0.57
N THR A 41 -3.91 -5.19 0.11
CA THR A 41 -2.59 -5.81 0.31
C THR A 41 -1.81 -5.02 1.34
N VAL A 42 -1.21 -5.74 2.28
CA VAL A 42 -0.33 -5.19 3.32
C VAL A 42 1.10 -5.50 2.95
N PHE A 43 1.93 -4.47 2.90
CA PHE A 43 3.34 -4.55 2.56
C PHE A 43 4.19 -4.16 3.78
N ASP A 44 5.30 -4.86 3.97
CA ASP A 44 6.38 -4.42 4.86
C ASP A 44 7.15 -3.30 4.17
N THR A 45 7.38 -2.19 4.87
CA THR A 45 7.99 -1.01 4.25
C THR A 45 9.50 -1.04 4.18
N ALA A 46 10.15 -1.87 4.98
CA ALA A 46 11.60 -2.05 4.95
C ALA A 46 12.01 -2.96 3.80
N THR A 47 11.23 -4.00 3.51
CA THR A 47 11.57 -5.01 2.50
C THR A 47 10.79 -4.90 1.20
N ALA A 48 9.71 -4.10 1.16
CA ALA A 48 8.76 -4.04 0.05
C ALA A 48 7.99 -5.35 -0.19
N GLU A 49 8.09 -6.31 0.71
CA GLU A 49 7.45 -7.62 0.55
C GLU A 49 5.99 -7.57 0.97
N THR A 50 5.17 -8.35 0.27
CA THR A 50 3.78 -8.57 0.64
C THR A 50 3.72 -9.42 1.91
N ILE A 51 3.18 -8.87 2.99
CA ILE A 51 2.90 -9.60 4.23
C ILE A 51 1.63 -10.43 4.09
N THR A 52 0.57 -9.83 3.58
CA THR A 52 -0.71 -10.51 3.38
C THR A 52 -1.59 -9.80 2.35
N THR A 53 -2.56 -10.52 1.84
CA THR A 53 -3.62 -9.99 0.97
C THR A 53 -4.97 -10.42 1.51
N ILE A 54 -5.87 -9.46 1.66
CA ILE A 54 -7.21 -9.61 2.21
C ILE A 54 -8.20 -9.33 1.08
N ALA A 55 -9.13 -10.27 0.83
CA ALA A 55 -10.20 -10.07 -0.12
C ALA A 55 -11.22 -9.04 0.41
N LEU A 56 -11.66 -8.15 -0.46
CA LEU A 56 -12.66 -7.12 -0.17
C LEU A 56 -13.86 -7.26 -1.09
N ALA A 57 -14.92 -6.51 -0.79
CA ALA A 57 -15.97 -6.25 -1.75
C ALA A 57 -15.43 -5.48 -2.97
N PRO A 58 -16.13 -5.52 -4.11
CA PRO A 58 -15.75 -4.76 -5.29
C PRO A 58 -15.58 -3.26 -5.03
N ASP A 59 -14.75 -2.64 -5.87
CA ASP A 59 -14.48 -1.20 -5.91
C ASP A 59 -13.85 -0.57 -4.63
N PRO A 60 -12.86 -1.21 -3.97
CA PRO A 60 -12.22 -0.63 -2.79
C PRO A 60 -11.53 0.70 -3.14
N SER A 61 -11.76 1.73 -2.32
CA SER A 61 -11.40 3.11 -2.67
C SER A 61 -10.61 3.86 -1.59
N PHE A 62 -11.07 3.87 -0.34
CA PHE A 62 -10.40 4.60 0.76
C PHE A 62 -9.98 3.65 1.89
N ILE A 63 -8.90 4.00 2.58
CA ILE A 63 -8.40 3.29 3.76
C ILE A 63 -8.19 4.31 4.88
N ALA A 64 -8.58 3.95 6.09
CA ALA A 64 -8.18 4.62 7.32
C ALA A 64 -7.61 3.59 8.28
N ILE A 65 -6.58 4.00 9.03
CA ILE A 65 -5.99 3.20 10.11
C ILE A 65 -6.35 3.90 11.42
N THR A 66 -6.87 3.14 12.38
CA THR A 66 -7.10 3.60 13.75
C THR A 66 -5.92 3.19 14.64
N PRO A 67 -5.55 4.00 15.65
CA PRO A 67 -4.59 3.59 16.68
C PRO A 67 -4.99 2.30 17.40
#